data_AF-A0A7Y5T8V5-F1
#
_entry.id   AF-A0A7Y5T8V5-F1
#
_cell.length_a   1.000
_cell.length_b   1.000
_cell.length_c   1.000
_cell.angle_alpha   90.00
_cell.angle_beta   90.00
_cell.angle_gamma   90.00
#
_symmetry.space_group_name_H-M   'P 1'
#
loop_
_entity.id
_entity.type
_entity.pdbx_description
1 polymer ?
#
loop_
_entity_poly.entity_id
_entity_poly.type
_entity_poly.pdbx_seq_one_letter_code
_entity_poly.pdbx_strand_id
1 'polypeptide(L)'
;MTVAAEPVADPVVEVFGIRHHGPGSARSLVRALEDLAPDAVLIEGPADADALIGLSTAEGMRPPVALLAYAADDPAVAAFWPFAVFSPEWQAMTWACRAGVHVAFCDLPATNTLALRSGEQARRGQLRGDPLAALAGAAGYDDPERWWDDVVESRLDGASPFPALTEAMAALREGEEDGHPGDPHEQQREAYMRQVLRATLKAGHRRVAVVCGAWHAPALAGPLRPASHDLRTLRGLPKRKVAVTWVPWTHSRLATATGYGAGVTSPGWYHHLWTAPDRPVTRWLTGVAHSLRERDLAVSTAHVIDAVRLADHLAALRGRPLAGLAEVDEATRSVLCEGDDVAARFVTEHLVVGELLGSVADAVPTVPLEADLVRTCRTLRVKREAVVRKTDLDLRRPLDLGRSRLFHRLRLLGIDWATPARSDVQGTGTFRETWQLEWQPELSVRIVEAAVWGTTVESAAAARVRQVAENGGLADLTRTLERCLAADLPEPFAELLRALDAQAARDVDVVHLMEALPALVRAHRYGDVRGTDVSALARVATA
;
A
#
# COMPACT_ATOMS: atom_id res chain seq x y z
N MET A 1 1.99 -44.18 -45.20
CA MET A 1 2.74 -43.94 -43.95
C MET A 1 1.91 -43.01 -43.09
N THR A 2 1.12 -43.59 -42.20
CA THR A 2 0.39 -42.88 -41.15
C THR A 2 1.41 -42.49 -40.10
N VAL A 3 1.73 -41.20 -40.00
CA VAL A 3 2.56 -40.67 -38.91
C VAL A 3 1.72 -40.84 -37.64
N ALA A 4 2.11 -41.79 -36.79
CA ALA A 4 1.52 -41.91 -35.47
C ALA A 4 1.76 -40.60 -34.73
N ALA A 5 0.68 -39.95 -34.30
CA ALA A 5 0.78 -38.80 -33.41
C ALA A 5 1.50 -39.27 -32.14
N GLU A 6 2.62 -38.63 -31.80
CA GLU A 6 3.28 -38.83 -30.52
C GLU A 6 2.25 -38.62 -29.39
N PRO A 7 2.24 -39.46 -28.35
CA PRO A 7 1.33 -39.29 -27.24
C PRO A 7 1.55 -37.91 -26.63
N VAL A 8 0.52 -37.07 -26.67
CA VAL A 8 0.55 -35.74 -26.05
C VAL A 8 0.72 -35.97 -24.56
N ALA A 9 1.87 -35.57 -24.00
CA ALA A 9 2.12 -35.67 -22.57
C ALA A 9 0.99 -35.01 -21.78
N ASP A 10 0.60 -35.65 -20.66
CA ASP A 10 -0.37 -35.08 -19.75
C ASP A 10 0.12 -33.71 -19.26
N PRO A 11 -0.78 -32.72 -19.13
CA PRO A 11 -0.39 -31.41 -18.65
C PRO A 11 0.17 -31.52 -17.23
N VAL A 12 1.29 -30.85 -16.99
CA VAL A 12 1.93 -30.71 -15.69
C VAL A 12 1.45 -29.40 -15.07
N VAL A 13 0.84 -29.50 -13.89
CA VAL A 13 0.44 -28.36 -13.07
C VAL A 13 1.22 -28.42 -11.77
N GLU A 14 2.02 -27.39 -11.50
CA GLU A 14 2.69 -27.23 -10.22
C GLU A 14 2.11 -26.05 -9.45
N VAL A 15 1.85 -26.28 -8.18
CA VAL A 15 1.25 -25.27 -7.29
C VAL A 15 2.28 -24.85 -6.26
N PHE A 16 2.51 -23.55 -6.20
CA PHE A 16 3.46 -22.89 -5.33
C PHE A 16 2.70 -22.12 -4.26
N GLY A 17 2.52 -22.77 -3.10
CA GLY A 17 1.92 -22.19 -1.91
C GLY A 17 2.85 -21.19 -1.24
N ILE A 18 2.61 -19.89 -1.43
CA ILE A 18 3.48 -18.80 -0.98
C ILE A 18 2.93 -18.11 0.27
N ARG A 19 3.81 -17.34 0.90
CA ARG A 19 3.45 -16.18 1.70
C ARG A 19 3.65 -14.93 0.84
N HIS A 20 2.67 -14.03 0.84
CA HIS A 20 2.59 -12.87 -0.09
C HIS A 20 3.81 -11.93 -0.08
N HIS A 21 4.62 -12.00 0.97
CA HIS A 21 5.77 -11.13 1.20
C HIS A 21 6.86 -11.93 1.92
N GLY A 22 7.88 -12.41 1.19
CA GLY A 22 8.93 -13.27 1.73
C GLY A 22 10.11 -13.40 0.77
N PRO A 23 11.30 -12.87 1.10
CA PRO A 23 12.43 -12.84 0.17
C PRO A 23 12.98 -14.23 -0.20
N GLY A 24 13.05 -15.17 0.73
CA GLY A 24 13.40 -16.57 0.50
C GLY A 24 12.31 -17.34 -0.23
N SER A 25 11.02 -17.09 0.09
CA SER A 25 9.90 -17.65 -0.70
C SER A 25 9.97 -17.18 -2.16
N ALA A 26 10.20 -15.88 -2.39
CA ALA A 26 10.32 -15.31 -3.72
C ALA A 26 11.53 -15.85 -4.49
N ARG A 27 12.68 -16.02 -3.83
CA ARG A 27 13.87 -16.67 -4.46
C ARG A 27 13.60 -18.11 -4.83
N SER A 28 12.97 -18.87 -3.94
CA SER A 28 12.61 -20.28 -4.17
C SER A 28 11.63 -20.41 -5.34
N LEU A 29 10.66 -19.48 -5.43
CA LEU A 29 9.71 -19.45 -6.51
C LEU A 29 10.37 -19.15 -7.86
N VAL A 30 11.25 -18.14 -7.93
CA VAL A 30 11.95 -17.83 -9.18
C VAL A 30 12.77 -19.03 -9.68
N ARG A 31 13.49 -19.72 -8.78
CA ARG A 31 14.21 -20.95 -9.14
C ARG A 31 13.26 -22.06 -9.62
N ALA A 32 12.15 -22.26 -8.91
CA ALA A 32 11.16 -23.26 -9.31
C ALA A 32 10.54 -22.94 -10.69
N LEU A 33 10.32 -21.66 -11.02
CA LEU A 33 9.87 -21.25 -12.35
C LEU A 33 10.94 -21.48 -13.43
N GLU A 34 12.23 -21.27 -13.12
CA GLU A 34 13.34 -21.58 -14.01
C GLU A 34 13.45 -23.08 -14.30
N ASP A 35 13.31 -23.93 -13.27
CA ASP A 35 13.35 -25.38 -13.39
C ASP A 35 12.11 -25.94 -14.12
N LEU A 36 10.92 -25.48 -13.73
CA LEU A 36 9.66 -25.89 -14.35
C LEU A 36 9.51 -25.36 -15.77
N ALA A 37 10.14 -24.22 -16.11
CA ALA A 37 10.00 -23.44 -17.33
C ALA A 37 8.55 -23.48 -17.91
N PRO A 38 7.56 -22.95 -17.16
CA PRO A 38 6.15 -23.05 -17.51
C PRO A 38 5.81 -22.31 -18.81
N ASP A 39 4.75 -22.77 -19.49
CA ASP A 39 4.12 -22.09 -20.62
C ASP A 39 2.91 -21.23 -20.20
N ALA A 40 2.51 -21.30 -18.93
CA ALA A 40 1.57 -20.37 -18.28
C ALA A 40 1.85 -20.21 -16.78
N VAL A 41 1.70 -18.99 -16.27
CA VAL A 41 1.80 -18.64 -14.84
C VAL A 41 0.49 -18.02 -14.36
N LEU A 42 -0.20 -18.67 -13.43
CA LEU A 42 -1.41 -18.18 -12.79
C LEU A 42 -1.06 -17.63 -11.41
N ILE A 43 -1.52 -16.42 -11.10
CA ILE A 43 -1.14 -15.70 -9.87
C ILE A 43 -2.39 -15.37 -9.07
N GLU A 44 -2.38 -15.60 -7.77
CA GLU A 44 -3.45 -15.13 -6.89
C GLU A 44 -3.54 -13.60 -6.92
N GLY A 45 -4.67 -13.12 -7.42
CA GLY A 45 -4.98 -11.71 -7.58
C GLY A 45 -6.30 -11.54 -8.33
N PRO A 46 -6.86 -10.34 -8.39
CA PRO A 46 -8.15 -10.11 -9.02
C PRO A 46 -8.08 -10.31 -10.54
N ALA A 47 -8.81 -11.29 -11.08
CA ALA A 47 -8.77 -11.64 -12.51
C ALA A 47 -9.18 -10.51 -13.47
N ASP A 48 -9.94 -9.51 -13.01
CA ASP A 48 -10.27 -8.31 -13.77
C ASP A 48 -9.13 -7.27 -13.82
N ALA A 49 -7.96 -7.58 -13.25
CA ALA A 49 -6.73 -6.78 -13.33
C ALA A 49 -5.70 -7.31 -14.37
N ASP A 50 -6.01 -8.38 -15.11
CA ASP A 50 -5.07 -9.03 -16.06
C ASP A 50 -4.41 -8.05 -17.04
N ALA A 51 -5.18 -7.09 -17.56
CA ALA A 51 -4.68 -6.09 -18.51
C ALA A 51 -3.55 -5.21 -17.95
N LEU A 52 -3.39 -5.16 -16.62
CA LEU A 52 -2.37 -4.37 -15.93
C LEU A 52 -1.08 -5.14 -15.66
N ILE A 53 -1.06 -6.47 -15.85
CA ILE A 53 0.08 -7.33 -15.55
C ILE A 53 1.32 -6.90 -16.35
N GLY A 54 1.15 -6.59 -17.64
CA GLY A 54 2.26 -6.19 -18.51
C GLY A 54 3.03 -4.95 -18.03
N LEU A 55 2.37 -4.08 -17.25
CA LEU A 55 2.98 -2.87 -16.69
C LEU A 55 3.96 -3.15 -15.54
N SER A 56 3.99 -4.37 -14.99
CA SER A 56 4.96 -4.78 -13.96
C SER A 56 6.43 -4.62 -14.40
N THR A 57 6.68 -4.68 -15.71
CA THR A 57 8.02 -4.51 -16.30
C THR A 57 8.25 -3.14 -16.94
N ALA A 58 7.27 -2.24 -16.85
CA ALA A 58 7.36 -0.92 -17.45
C ALA A 58 8.43 -0.05 -16.77
N GLU A 59 9.07 0.82 -17.55
CA GLU A 59 10.05 1.77 -17.02
C GLU A 59 9.39 2.70 -15.99
N GLY A 60 10.05 2.87 -14.83
CA GLY A 60 9.52 3.66 -13.72
C GLY A 60 8.63 2.88 -12.74
N MET A 61 8.24 1.64 -13.07
CA MET A 61 7.53 0.76 -12.13
C MET A 61 8.50 0.20 -11.08
N ARG A 62 8.34 0.60 -9.82
CA ARG A 62 9.19 0.18 -8.70
C ARG A 62 8.35 -0.08 -7.45
N PRO A 63 8.25 -1.33 -6.96
CA PRO A 63 7.62 -1.63 -5.68
C PRO A 63 8.26 -0.87 -4.50
N PRO A 64 7.53 -0.62 -3.41
CA PRO A 64 6.18 -1.11 -3.13
C PRO A 64 5.08 -0.42 -3.94
N VAL A 65 4.23 -1.20 -4.60
CA VAL A 65 3.07 -0.74 -5.39
C VAL A 65 1.86 -1.59 -5.04
N ALA A 66 0.66 -1.12 -5.33
CA ALA A 66 -0.56 -1.91 -5.13
C ALA A 66 -1.46 -1.85 -6.35
N LEU A 67 -2.16 -2.95 -6.64
CA LEU A 67 -3.38 -2.89 -7.43
C LEU A 67 -4.44 -2.22 -6.57
N LEU A 68 -4.98 -1.10 -7.04
CA LEU A 68 -6.14 -0.44 -6.47
C LEU A 68 -7.35 -0.79 -7.33
N ALA A 69 -8.36 -1.40 -6.73
CA ALA A 69 -9.69 -1.46 -7.31
C ALA A 69 -10.65 -0.59 -6.50
N TYR A 70 -11.50 0.17 -7.18
CA TYR A 70 -12.55 0.98 -6.54
C TYR A 70 -13.86 0.87 -7.31
N ALA A 71 -14.97 1.04 -6.59
CA ALA A 71 -16.29 1.03 -7.21
C ALA A 71 -16.52 2.31 -8.02
N ALA A 72 -17.04 2.17 -9.24
CA ALA A 72 -17.23 3.29 -10.16
C ALA A 72 -18.30 4.29 -9.71
N ASP A 73 -19.24 3.83 -8.87
CA ASP A 73 -20.34 4.62 -8.31
C ASP A 73 -20.04 5.20 -6.91
N ASP A 74 -19.09 4.62 -6.17
CA ASP A 74 -18.61 5.12 -4.88
C ASP A 74 -17.13 4.76 -4.68
N PRO A 75 -16.19 5.63 -5.09
CA PRO A 75 -14.76 5.34 -5.02
C PRO A 75 -14.23 5.07 -3.61
N ALA A 76 -14.95 5.46 -2.56
CA ALA A 76 -14.59 5.16 -1.17
C ALA A 76 -14.64 3.65 -0.88
N VAL A 77 -15.46 2.89 -1.64
CA VAL A 77 -15.44 1.43 -1.61
C VAL A 77 -14.32 0.93 -2.51
N ALA A 78 -13.16 0.71 -1.89
CA ALA A 78 -11.94 0.29 -2.56
C ALA A 78 -11.25 -0.90 -1.87
N ALA A 79 -10.37 -1.57 -2.61
CA ALA A 79 -9.50 -2.63 -2.13
C ALA A 79 -8.10 -2.49 -2.74
N PHE A 80 -7.11 -2.92 -1.96
CA PHE A 80 -5.71 -2.89 -2.35
C PHE A 80 -5.13 -4.31 -2.31
N TRP A 81 -4.33 -4.65 -3.32
CA TRP A 81 -3.44 -5.80 -3.34
C TRP A 81 -2.02 -5.29 -3.46
N PRO A 82 -1.31 -5.09 -2.34
CA PRO A 82 0.04 -4.57 -2.33
C PRO A 82 1.06 -5.62 -2.74
N PHE A 83 2.15 -5.15 -3.35
CA PHE A 83 3.27 -5.94 -3.82
C PHE A 83 4.56 -5.24 -3.42
N ALA A 84 5.52 -6.02 -2.92
CA ALA A 84 6.88 -5.59 -2.67
C ALA A 84 7.83 -6.22 -3.70
N VAL A 85 9.08 -5.74 -3.76
CA VAL A 85 10.09 -6.38 -4.59
C VAL A 85 10.38 -7.82 -4.13
N PHE A 86 10.13 -8.12 -2.86
CA PHE A 86 10.25 -9.45 -2.27
C PHE A 86 8.92 -10.22 -2.20
N SER A 87 7.88 -9.78 -2.91
CA SER A 87 6.66 -10.56 -3.09
C SER A 87 6.87 -11.66 -4.13
N PRO A 88 6.63 -12.94 -3.81
CA PRO A 88 6.71 -14.03 -4.79
C PRO A 88 5.84 -13.78 -6.03
N GLU A 89 4.64 -13.23 -5.87
CA GLU A 89 3.70 -12.91 -6.94
C GLU A 89 4.21 -11.80 -7.84
N TRP A 90 4.85 -10.77 -7.25
CA TRP A 90 5.52 -9.73 -8.03
C TRP A 90 6.63 -10.33 -8.88
N GLN A 91 7.44 -11.22 -8.29
CA GLN A 91 8.52 -11.89 -9.00
C GLN A 91 7.99 -12.82 -10.11
N ALA A 92 6.94 -13.60 -9.85
CA ALA A 92 6.31 -14.46 -10.85
C ALA A 92 5.74 -13.65 -12.02
N MET A 93 5.04 -12.56 -11.73
CA MET A 93 4.49 -11.64 -12.74
C MET A 93 5.60 -11.03 -13.61
N THR A 94 6.66 -10.52 -12.96
CA THR A 94 7.78 -9.89 -13.66
C THR A 94 8.58 -10.91 -14.48
N TRP A 95 8.77 -12.12 -13.95
CA TRP A 95 9.44 -13.22 -14.64
C TRP A 95 8.66 -13.63 -15.90
N ALA A 96 7.35 -13.86 -15.79
CA ALA A 96 6.52 -14.30 -16.91
C ALA A 96 6.46 -13.24 -18.02
N CYS A 97 6.29 -11.96 -17.65
CA CYS A 97 6.34 -10.84 -18.60
C CYS A 97 7.68 -10.77 -19.35
N ARG A 98 8.82 -10.96 -18.66
CA ARG A 98 10.15 -10.96 -19.29
C ARG A 98 10.39 -12.18 -20.18
N ALA A 99 9.87 -13.34 -19.78
CA ALA A 99 9.97 -14.58 -20.53
C ALA A 99 9.01 -14.66 -21.73
N GLY A 100 8.04 -13.75 -21.83
CA GLY A 100 6.98 -13.80 -22.85
C GLY A 100 6.00 -14.97 -22.64
N VAL A 101 5.90 -15.46 -21.41
CA VAL A 101 5.02 -16.56 -21.01
C VAL A 101 3.62 -16.02 -20.70
N HIS A 102 2.58 -16.81 -20.96
CA HIS A 102 1.22 -16.42 -20.59
C HIS A 102 1.12 -16.22 -19.08
N VAL A 103 0.55 -15.10 -18.65
CA VAL A 103 0.36 -14.78 -17.24
C VAL A 103 -1.03 -14.20 -17.02
N ALA A 104 -1.70 -14.66 -15.98
CA ALA A 104 -3.04 -14.22 -15.62
C ALA A 104 -3.24 -14.27 -14.11
N PHE A 105 -4.08 -13.39 -13.59
CA PHE A 105 -4.59 -13.49 -12.24
C PHE A 105 -5.71 -14.54 -12.19
N CYS A 106 -5.71 -15.37 -11.15
CA CYS A 106 -6.63 -16.50 -11.03
C CYS A 106 -7.62 -16.42 -9.88
N ASP A 107 -7.61 -15.37 -9.06
CA ASP A 107 -8.53 -15.24 -7.93
C ASP A 107 -9.80 -14.45 -8.31
N LEU A 108 -10.75 -14.42 -7.39
CA LEU A 108 -12.04 -13.78 -7.53
C LEU A 108 -11.89 -12.32 -8.01
N PRO A 109 -12.61 -11.90 -9.06
CA PRO A 109 -12.54 -10.55 -9.59
C PRO A 109 -12.86 -9.48 -8.53
N ALA A 110 -12.21 -8.32 -8.64
CA ALA A 110 -12.51 -7.17 -7.79
C ALA A 110 -13.98 -6.74 -7.87
N THR A 111 -14.62 -6.91 -9.04
CA THR A 111 -16.08 -6.71 -9.21
C THR A 111 -16.94 -7.52 -8.24
N ASN A 112 -16.52 -8.74 -7.89
CA ASN A 112 -17.19 -9.59 -6.92
C ASN A 112 -16.75 -9.26 -5.50
N THR A 113 -15.44 -9.09 -5.27
CA THR A 113 -14.88 -8.79 -3.96
C THR A 113 -15.45 -7.49 -3.37
N LEU A 114 -15.54 -6.40 -4.15
CA LEU A 114 -16.10 -5.14 -3.67
C LEU A 114 -17.62 -5.20 -3.47
N ALA A 115 -18.33 -6.02 -4.23
CA ALA A 115 -19.76 -6.22 -4.04
C ALA A 115 -20.05 -7.00 -2.74
N LEU A 116 -19.23 -8.00 -2.41
CA LEU A 116 -19.35 -8.77 -1.18
C LEU A 116 -18.96 -7.96 0.06
N ARG A 117 -17.94 -7.09 -0.04
CA ARG A 117 -17.52 -6.21 1.07
C ARG A 117 -18.56 -5.17 1.50
N SER A 118 -19.63 -4.97 0.71
CA SER A 118 -20.69 -3.98 0.98
C SER A 118 -21.65 -4.39 2.12
N GLY A 119 -21.33 -5.41 2.91
CA GLY A 119 -22.02 -5.73 4.17
C GLY A 119 -21.12 -6.49 5.15
N GLU A 120 -21.03 -6.03 6.41
CA GLU A 120 -20.63 -6.70 7.68
C GLU A 120 -19.50 -7.76 7.71
N GLN A 121 -18.74 -7.99 6.64
CA GLN A 121 -17.77 -9.09 6.49
C GLN A 121 -16.32 -8.68 6.75
N ALA A 122 -16.01 -7.38 6.81
CA ALA A 122 -14.69 -6.88 7.21
C ALA A 122 -14.29 -7.30 8.65
N ARG A 123 -15.28 -7.67 9.49
CA ARG A 123 -15.07 -8.09 10.89
C ARG A 123 -14.89 -9.60 11.10
N ARG A 124 -15.19 -10.46 10.11
CA ARG A 124 -15.22 -11.92 10.31
C ARG A 124 -13.93 -12.66 9.96
N GLY A 125 -13.02 -12.05 9.20
CA GLY A 125 -11.71 -12.64 8.88
C GLY A 125 -10.74 -12.75 10.07
N GLN A 126 -11.07 -12.14 11.22
CA GLN A 126 -10.28 -12.16 12.45
C GLN A 126 -10.59 -13.35 13.37
N LEU A 127 -11.57 -14.20 13.04
CA LEU A 127 -12.04 -15.30 13.90
C LEU A 127 -11.49 -16.69 13.51
N ARG A 128 -10.54 -16.77 12.57
CA ARG A 128 -9.83 -18.02 12.27
C ARG A 128 -8.45 -17.98 12.91
N GLY A 129 -8.04 -19.10 13.51
CA GLY A 129 -6.66 -19.27 13.95
C GLY A 129 -5.73 -19.16 12.75
N ASP A 130 -4.58 -18.50 12.92
CA ASP A 130 -3.57 -18.41 11.88
C ASP A 130 -3.01 -19.83 11.59
N PRO A 131 -3.19 -20.36 10.37
CA PRO A 131 -2.67 -21.68 9.99
C PRO A 131 -1.15 -21.80 10.20
N LEU A 132 -0.42 -20.70 10.00
CA LEU A 132 1.02 -20.66 10.26
C LEU A 132 1.30 -20.80 11.76
N ALA A 133 0.45 -20.22 12.62
CA ALA A 133 0.59 -20.37 14.06
C ALA A 133 0.33 -21.79 14.54
N ALA A 134 -0.61 -22.51 13.93
CA ALA A 134 -0.82 -23.92 14.23
C ALA A 134 0.42 -24.77 13.87
N LEU A 135 1.02 -24.55 12.70
CA LEU A 135 2.25 -25.25 12.28
C LEU A 135 3.44 -24.90 13.17
N ALA A 136 3.60 -23.62 13.50
CA ALA A 136 4.64 -23.15 14.39
C ALA A 136 4.52 -23.80 15.78
N GLY A 137 3.31 -23.79 16.37
CA GLY A 137 3.05 -24.44 17.65
C GLY A 137 3.34 -25.94 17.61
N ALA A 138 2.94 -26.64 16.54
CA ALA A 138 3.25 -28.06 16.36
C ALA A 138 4.76 -28.33 16.23
N ALA A 139 5.52 -27.38 15.67
CA ALA A 139 6.97 -27.42 15.56
C ALA A 139 7.69 -26.93 16.85
N GLY A 140 6.95 -26.54 17.90
CA GLY A 140 7.51 -26.06 19.17
C GLY A 140 7.93 -24.58 19.17
N TYR A 141 7.48 -23.80 18.18
CA TYR A 141 7.69 -22.35 18.11
C TYR A 141 6.55 -21.62 18.81
N ASP A 142 6.90 -20.54 19.51
CA ASP A 142 5.98 -19.59 20.14
C ASP A 142 5.57 -18.44 19.20
N ASP A 143 6.33 -18.24 18.12
CA ASP A 143 6.13 -17.21 17.11
C ASP A 143 6.02 -17.83 15.69
N PRO A 144 4.88 -17.66 15.00
CA PRO A 144 4.67 -18.16 13.64
C PRO A 144 5.63 -17.56 12.61
N GLU A 145 5.98 -16.29 12.80
CA GLU A 145 6.90 -15.56 11.91
C GLU A 145 8.30 -16.17 11.99
N ARG A 146 8.76 -16.45 13.21
CA ARG A 146 10.06 -17.07 13.45
C ARG A 146 10.16 -18.47 12.87
N TRP A 147 9.09 -19.26 12.99
CA TRP A 147 9.02 -20.57 12.36
C TRP A 147 9.13 -20.45 10.83
N TRP A 148 8.38 -19.53 10.22
CA TRP A 148 8.43 -19.29 8.78
C TRP A 148 9.82 -18.82 8.31
N ASP A 149 10.43 -17.90 9.04
CA ASP A 149 11.77 -17.38 8.75
C ASP A 149 12.82 -18.50 8.73
N ASP A 150 12.75 -19.44 9.69
CA ASP A 150 13.69 -20.56 9.79
C ASP A 150 13.44 -21.63 8.72
N VAL A 151 12.17 -21.98 8.50
CA VAL A 151 11.77 -23.10 7.65
C VAL A 151 11.69 -22.73 6.18
N VAL A 152 11.40 -21.47 5.83
CA VAL A 152 11.20 -21.05 4.43
C VAL A 152 12.19 -19.96 4.02
N GLU A 153 12.32 -18.90 4.79
CA GLU A 153 13.06 -17.71 4.35
C GLU A 153 14.59 -17.88 4.40
N SER A 154 15.08 -18.66 5.37
CA SER A 154 16.51 -18.89 5.66
C SER A 154 17.09 -20.16 5.02
N ARG A 155 16.33 -20.85 4.16
CA ARG A 155 16.79 -22.08 3.49
C ARG A 155 17.97 -21.83 2.56
N LEU A 156 18.99 -22.68 2.68
CA LEU A 156 20.22 -22.64 1.87
C LEU A 156 20.40 -23.90 1.01
N ASP A 157 19.61 -24.95 1.23
CA ASP A 157 19.76 -26.28 0.65
C ASP A 157 19.19 -26.42 -0.78
N GLY A 158 18.54 -25.36 -1.30
CA GLY A 158 18.12 -25.25 -2.70
C GLY A 158 16.90 -26.10 -3.08
N ALA A 159 16.41 -26.96 -2.20
CA ALA A 159 15.18 -27.72 -2.42
C ALA A 159 13.94 -26.82 -2.33
N SER A 160 12.95 -27.08 -3.20
CA SER A 160 11.70 -26.33 -3.22
C SER A 160 10.90 -26.53 -1.93
N PRO A 161 10.49 -25.45 -1.22
CA PRO A 161 9.71 -25.56 0.01
C PRO A 161 8.23 -25.93 -0.23
N PHE A 162 7.74 -25.70 -1.44
CA PHE A 162 6.31 -25.66 -1.74
C PHE A 162 5.58 -27.01 -1.60
N PRO A 163 6.15 -28.18 -1.97
CA PRO A 163 5.47 -29.46 -1.78
C PRO A 163 5.19 -29.77 -0.30
N ALA A 164 6.19 -29.58 0.57
CA ALA A 164 6.04 -29.82 2.00
C ALA A 164 5.07 -28.83 2.66
N LEU A 165 5.08 -27.56 2.23
CA LEU A 165 4.10 -26.57 2.68
C LEU A 165 2.68 -26.93 2.25
N THR A 166 2.50 -27.43 1.02
CA THR A 166 1.19 -27.85 0.51
C THR A 166 0.65 -29.04 1.30
N GLU A 167 1.50 -30.04 1.60
CA GLU A 167 1.13 -31.18 2.44
C GLU A 167 0.74 -30.75 3.86
N ALA A 168 1.54 -29.87 4.49
CA ALA A 168 1.25 -29.33 5.81
C ALA A 168 -0.10 -28.58 5.86
N MET A 169 -0.38 -27.75 4.83
CA MET A 169 -1.65 -27.03 4.73
C MET A 169 -2.83 -27.96 4.47
N ALA A 170 -2.64 -29.05 3.70
CA ALA A 170 -3.68 -30.06 3.51
C ALA A 170 -4.05 -30.74 4.85
N ALA A 171 -3.06 -31.11 5.66
CA ALA A 171 -3.29 -31.72 6.96
C ALA A 171 -4.04 -30.79 7.94
N LEU A 172 -3.73 -29.49 7.94
CA LEU A 172 -4.48 -28.52 8.75
C LEU A 172 -5.95 -28.42 8.31
N ARG A 173 -6.20 -28.43 7.00
CA ARG A 173 -7.54 -28.33 6.43
C ARG A 173 -8.40 -29.54 6.78
N GLU A 174 -7.83 -30.75 6.72
CA GLU A 174 -8.51 -31.98 7.16
C GLU A 174 -8.96 -31.88 8.63
N GLY A 175 -8.10 -31.35 9.50
CA GLY A 175 -8.43 -31.15 10.92
C GLY A 175 -9.51 -30.10 11.21
N GLU A 176 -9.71 -29.12 10.31
CA GLU A 176 -10.80 -28.12 10.44
C GLU A 176 -12.16 -28.68 9.98
N GLU A 177 -12.18 -29.59 8.99
CA GLU A 177 -13.40 -30.19 8.45
C GLU A 177 -14.16 -31.02 9.48
N ASP A 178 -13.48 -31.55 10.50
CA ASP A 178 -14.07 -32.27 11.64
C ASP A 178 -14.87 -31.37 12.61
N GLY A 179 -14.83 -30.03 12.42
CA GLY A 179 -15.44 -29.08 13.35
C GLY A 179 -16.34 -28.01 12.73
N HIS A 180 -16.01 -27.44 11.55
CA HIS A 180 -16.74 -26.31 10.94
C HIS A 180 -16.79 -26.42 9.40
N PRO A 181 -17.94 -26.19 8.74
CA PRO A 181 -17.96 -26.06 7.29
C PRO A 181 -17.08 -24.87 6.86
N GLY A 182 -16.16 -25.09 5.92
CA GLY A 182 -15.19 -24.08 5.48
C GLY A 182 -15.84 -22.76 5.04
N ASP A 183 -15.12 -21.65 5.21
CA ASP A 183 -15.58 -20.30 4.87
C ASP A 183 -16.12 -20.23 3.43
N PRO A 184 -17.42 -19.88 3.25
CA PRO A 184 -18.02 -19.73 1.93
C PRO A 184 -17.25 -18.79 0.99
N HIS A 185 -16.59 -17.75 1.53
CA HIS A 185 -15.79 -16.83 0.72
C HIS A 185 -14.55 -17.53 0.15
N GLU A 186 -13.85 -18.31 0.98
CA GLU A 186 -12.68 -19.07 0.52
C GLU A 186 -13.05 -20.13 -0.51
N GLN A 187 -14.19 -20.82 -0.31
CA GLN A 187 -14.70 -21.76 -1.31
C GLN A 187 -15.00 -21.10 -2.65
N GLN A 188 -15.49 -19.85 -2.65
CA GLN A 188 -15.74 -19.08 -3.88
C GLN A 188 -14.43 -18.71 -4.59
N ARG A 189 -13.42 -18.26 -3.84
CA ARG A 189 -12.09 -17.96 -4.37
C ARG A 189 -11.46 -19.18 -5.02
N GLU A 190 -11.37 -20.29 -4.28
CA GLU A 190 -10.81 -21.53 -4.81
C GLU A 190 -11.61 -22.07 -6.01
N ALA A 191 -12.94 -21.96 -6.00
CA ALA A 191 -13.77 -22.34 -7.15
C ALA A 191 -13.44 -21.50 -8.39
N TYR A 192 -13.18 -20.21 -8.23
CA TYR A 192 -12.76 -19.32 -9.31
C TYR A 192 -11.37 -19.70 -9.83
N MET A 193 -10.39 -19.88 -8.93
CA MET A 193 -9.03 -20.33 -9.27
C MET A 193 -9.03 -21.64 -10.08
N ARG A 194 -9.82 -22.63 -9.67
CA ARG A 194 -9.98 -23.88 -10.43
C ARG A 194 -10.62 -23.67 -11.80
N GLN A 195 -11.54 -22.71 -11.96
CA GLN A 195 -12.10 -22.39 -13.28
C GLN A 195 -11.07 -21.76 -14.21
N VAL A 196 -10.25 -20.83 -13.70
CA VAL A 196 -9.16 -20.21 -14.47
C VAL A 196 -8.11 -21.26 -14.87
N LEU A 197 -7.72 -22.14 -13.95
CA LEU A 197 -6.81 -23.25 -14.25
C LEU A 197 -7.37 -24.17 -15.36
N ARG A 198 -8.63 -24.58 -15.26
CA ARG A 198 -9.27 -25.39 -16.33
C ARG A 198 -9.32 -24.66 -17.67
N ALA A 199 -9.62 -23.36 -17.66
CA ALA A 199 -9.64 -22.54 -18.87
C ALA A 199 -8.25 -22.45 -19.52
N THR A 200 -7.21 -22.29 -18.69
CA THR A 200 -5.80 -22.24 -19.12
C THR A 200 -5.37 -23.56 -19.77
N LEU A 201 -5.66 -24.69 -19.14
CA LEU A 201 -5.39 -26.02 -19.70
C LEU A 201 -6.16 -26.26 -21.00
N LYS A 202 -7.43 -25.83 -21.06
CA LYS A 202 -8.25 -25.92 -22.27
C LYS A 202 -7.73 -25.04 -23.42
N ALA A 203 -7.08 -23.92 -23.10
CA ALA A 203 -6.44 -23.05 -24.09
C ALA A 203 -5.17 -23.68 -24.71
N GLY A 204 -4.70 -24.80 -24.17
CA GLY A 204 -3.61 -25.60 -24.74
C GLY A 204 -2.30 -25.54 -23.97
N HIS A 205 -2.23 -24.75 -22.88
CA HIS A 205 -1.07 -24.72 -21.99
C HIS A 205 -0.88 -26.06 -21.29
N ARG A 206 0.37 -26.52 -21.22
CA ARG A 206 0.74 -27.85 -20.73
C ARG A 206 1.65 -27.83 -19.52
N ARG A 207 2.37 -26.74 -19.25
CA ARG A 207 3.25 -26.60 -18.08
C ARG A 207 2.80 -25.35 -17.33
N VAL A 208 1.89 -25.54 -16.38
CA VAL A 208 1.24 -24.43 -15.67
C VAL A 208 1.82 -24.30 -14.28
N ALA A 209 2.35 -23.13 -13.95
CA ALA A 209 2.68 -22.73 -12.60
C ALA A 209 1.49 -22.00 -11.98
N VAL A 210 1.08 -22.38 -10.77
CA VAL A 210 0.04 -21.67 -10.00
C VAL A 210 0.67 -21.12 -8.74
N VAL A 211 0.65 -19.80 -8.56
CA VAL A 211 1.24 -19.07 -7.43
C VAL A 211 0.10 -18.51 -6.59
N CYS A 212 -0.12 -19.09 -5.41
CA CYS A 212 -1.20 -18.69 -4.52
C CYS A 212 -0.78 -18.78 -3.06
N GLY A 213 -1.45 -18.07 -2.16
CA GLY A 213 -1.32 -18.19 -0.72
C GLY A 213 -1.35 -19.66 -0.31
N ALA A 214 -0.47 -20.04 0.61
CA ALA A 214 -0.23 -21.44 0.99
C ALA A 214 -1.51 -22.20 1.38
N TRP A 215 -2.50 -21.50 1.97
CA TRP A 215 -3.80 -22.07 2.33
C TRP A 215 -4.60 -22.61 1.12
N HIS A 216 -4.50 -21.95 -0.04
CA HIS A 216 -5.21 -22.34 -1.27
C HIS A 216 -4.54 -23.48 -2.01
N ALA A 217 -3.25 -23.68 -1.80
CA ALA A 217 -2.45 -24.62 -2.59
C ALA A 217 -3.04 -26.05 -2.63
N PRO A 218 -3.51 -26.63 -1.51
CA PRO A 218 -4.14 -27.95 -1.52
C PRO A 218 -5.39 -28.05 -2.41
N ALA A 219 -6.14 -26.96 -2.58
CA ALA A 219 -7.36 -26.95 -3.38
C ALA A 219 -7.12 -26.90 -4.90
N LEU A 220 -5.87 -26.61 -5.28
CA LEU A 220 -5.40 -26.51 -6.66
C LEU A 220 -4.43 -27.64 -7.01
N ALA A 221 -3.84 -28.28 -5.99
CA ALA A 221 -2.99 -29.45 -6.14
C ALA A 221 -3.83 -30.73 -6.36
N GLY A 222 -3.35 -31.60 -7.24
CA GLY A 222 -3.98 -32.90 -7.49
C GLY A 222 -5.29 -32.84 -8.30
N PRO A 223 -6.13 -33.89 -8.21
CA PRO A 223 -7.35 -33.98 -9.01
C PRO A 223 -8.36 -32.88 -8.67
N LEU A 224 -8.64 -32.00 -9.65
CA LEU A 224 -9.62 -30.94 -9.48
C LEU A 224 -11.04 -31.51 -9.28
N ARG A 225 -11.82 -30.88 -8.41
CA ARG A 225 -13.26 -31.17 -8.25
C ARG A 225 -14.00 -31.08 -9.60
N PRO A 226 -15.20 -31.66 -9.77
CA PRO A 226 -15.97 -31.48 -10.99
C PRO A 226 -16.30 -30.00 -11.26
N ALA A 227 -16.16 -29.56 -12.51
CA ALA A 227 -16.41 -28.16 -12.88
C ALA A 227 -17.84 -27.69 -12.56
N SER A 228 -18.82 -28.60 -12.57
CA SER A 228 -20.22 -28.31 -12.22
C SER A 228 -20.41 -27.89 -10.76
N HIS A 229 -19.54 -28.34 -9.86
CA HIS A 229 -19.56 -27.92 -8.46
C HIS A 229 -19.11 -26.46 -8.34
N ASP A 230 -17.95 -26.13 -8.91
CA ASP A 230 -17.42 -24.76 -8.89
C ASP A 230 -18.38 -23.77 -9.57
N LEU A 231 -18.99 -24.14 -10.70
CA LEU A 231 -19.99 -23.32 -11.37
C LEU A 231 -21.22 -23.06 -10.49
N ARG A 232 -21.58 -23.99 -9.60
CA ARG A 232 -22.68 -23.81 -8.64
C ARG A 232 -22.28 -22.85 -7.52
N THR A 233 -21.06 -22.98 -6.99
CA THR A 233 -20.51 -22.08 -5.97
C THR A 233 -20.42 -20.63 -6.47
N LEU A 234 -20.05 -20.44 -7.74
CA LEU A 234 -19.89 -19.11 -8.35
C LEU A 234 -21.20 -18.52 -8.90
N ARG A 235 -22.29 -19.30 -8.96
CA ARG A 235 -23.54 -18.85 -9.54
C ARG A 235 -24.20 -17.78 -8.68
N GLY A 236 -24.56 -16.66 -9.31
CA GLY A 236 -25.33 -15.60 -8.66
C GLY A 236 -24.52 -14.71 -7.72
N LEU A 237 -23.18 -14.79 -7.75
CA LEU A 237 -22.34 -13.88 -6.98
C LEU A 237 -22.62 -12.42 -7.37
N PRO A 238 -22.76 -11.51 -6.38
CA PRO A 238 -23.04 -10.12 -6.65
C PRO A 238 -21.86 -9.49 -7.39
N LYS A 239 -22.16 -8.50 -8.23
CA LYS A 239 -21.17 -7.77 -9.02
C LYS A 239 -21.41 -6.28 -8.87
N ARG A 240 -20.32 -5.52 -8.75
CA ARG A 240 -20.31 -4.07 -8.80
C ARG A 240 -19.40 -3.62 -9.93
N LYS A 241 -19.72 -2.51 -10.61
CA LYS A 241 -18.83 -1.94 -11.62
C LYS A 241 -17.61 -1.37 -10.92
N VAL A 242 -16.42 -1.80 -11.32
CA VAL A 242 -15.14 -1.36 -10.72
C VAL A 242 -14.20 -0.83 -11.79
N ALA A 243 -13.27 -0.01 -11.36
CA ALA A 243 -12.07 0.33 -12.12
C ALA A 243 -10.85 -0.17 -11.34
N VAL A 244 -9.81 -0.61 -12.05
CA VAL A 244 -8.57 -1.14 -11.46
C VAL A 244 -7.39 -0.38 -12.05
N THR A 245 -6.40 -0.06 -11.21
CA THR A 245 -5.13 0.57 -11.64
C THR A 245 -3.98 0.25 -10.67
N TRP A 246 -2.75 0.61 -11.04
CA TRP A 246 -1.59 0.58 -10.15
C TRP A 246 -1.45 1.90 -9.40
N VAL A 247 -1.15 1.82 -8.11
CA VAL A 247 -0.80 3.00 -7.28
C VAL A 247 0.49 2.78 -6.50
N PRO A 248 1.26 3.84 -6.21
CA PRO A 248 2.35 3.77 -5.26
C PRO A 248 1.86 3.27 -3.90
N TRP A 249 2.66 2.42 -3.25
CA TRP A 249 2.39 1.91 -1.92
C TRP A 249 3.57 2.17 -1.00
N THR A 250 3.46 1.82 0.28
CA THR A 250 4.52 2.04 1.26
C THR A 250 4.85 0.80 2.08
N HIS A 251 6.06 0.77 2.66
CA HIS A 251 6.43 -0.26 3.63
C HIS A 251 5.54 -0.22 4.87
N SER A 252 5.27 0.96 5.45
CA SER A 252 4.33 1.09 6.58
C SER A 252 2.97 0.45 6.31
N ARG A 253 2.45 0.51 5.07
CA ARG A 253 1.16 -0.11 4.70
C ARG A 253 1.26 -1.56 4.22
N LEU A 254 2.47 -2.07 3.99
CA LEU A 254 2.71 -3.52 3.92
C LEU A 254 2.70 -4.14 5.33
N ALA A 255 2.85 -3.32 6.37
CA ALA A 255 2.97 -3.83 7.72
C ALA A 255 1.67 -4.45 8.22
N THR A 256 1.73 -5.64 8.82
CA THR A 256 0.54 -6.29 9.42
C THR A 256 -0.12 -5.40 10.48
N ALA A 257 0.67 -4.60 11.18
CA ALA A 257 0.21 -3.64 12.19
C ALA A 257 -0.78 -2.60 11.65
N THR A 258 -0.80 -2.32 10.34
CA THR A 258 -1.78 -1.43 9.72
C THR A 258 -3.08 -2.13 9.30
N GLY A 259 -3.25 -3.40 9.66
CA GLY A 259 -4.47 -4.17 9.42
C GLY A 259 -4.55 -4.83 8.04
N TYR A 260 -3.45 -4.86 7.27
CA TYR A 260 -3.39 -5.67 6.05
C TYR A 260 -3.17 -7.14 6.43
N GLY A 261 -4.18 -7.97 6.20
CA GLY A 261 -4.22 -9.36 6.71
C GLY A 261 -3.15 -10.29 6.16
N ALA A 262 -2.53 -9.96 5.02
CA ALA A 262 -1.41 -10.69 4.43
C ALA A 262 -0.07 -9.96 4.59
N GLY A 263 -0.02 -8.93 5.45
CA GLY A 263 1.15 -8.09 5.65
C GLY A 263 2.35 -8.80 6.26
N VAL A 264 3.45 -8.05 6.36
CA VAL A 264 4.69 -8.47 7.04
C VAL A 264 4.97 -7.60 8.23
N THR A 265 5.53 -8.15 9.30
CA THR A 265 5.90 -7.35 10.48
C THR A 265 7.05 -6.38 10.19
N SER A 266 7.98 -6.80 9.32
CA SER A 266 9.29 -6.15 9.16
C SER A 266 9.67 -5.91 7.68
N PRO A 267 8.91 -5.07 6.95
CA PRO A 267 9.10 -4.88 5.51
C PRO A 267 10.48 -4.35 5.13
N GLY A 268 11.11 -3.49 5.94
CA GLY A 268 12.45 -2.98 5.71
C GLY A 268 13.53 -4.06 5.86
N TRP A 269 13.39 -4.95 6.84
CA TRP A 269 14.26 -6.13 7.00
C TRP A 269 14.15 -7.08 5.80
N TYR A 270 12.93 -7.39 5.36
CA TYR A 270 12.73 -8.27 4.20
C TYR A 270 13.18 -7.64 2.88
N HIS A 271 13.00 -6.33 2.73
CA HIS A 271 13.61 -5.57 1.64
C HIS A 271 15.13 -5.75 1.63
N HIS A 272 15.77 -5.56 2.78
CA HIS A 272 17.22 -5.72 2.93
C HIS A 272 17.69 -7.14 2.59
N LEU A 273 17.02 -8.17 3.12
CA LEU A 273 17.33 -9.57 2.79
C LEU A 273 17.18 -9.89 1.30
N TRP A 274 16.33 -9.16 0.58
CA TRP A 274 16.19 -9.28 -0.87
C TRP A 274 17.29 -8.54 -1.63
N THR A 275 17.52 -7.26 -1.31
CA THR A 275 18.43 -6.39 -2.07
C THR A 275 19.90 -6.55 -1.73
N ALA A 276 20.21 -7.10 -0.54
CA ALA A 276 21.56 -7.33 -0.05
C ALA A 276 21.76 -8.80 0.37
N PRO A 277 21.65 -9.75 -0.59
CA PRO A 277 21.71 -11.18 -0.27
C PRO A 277 23.09 -11.63 0.21
N ASP A 278 24.14 -10.88 -0.07
CA ASP A 278 25.48 -11.20 0.39
C ASP A 278 25.76 -10.57 1.76
N ARG A 279 26.20 -11.38 2.73
CA ARG A 279 26.47 -10.95 4.13
C ARG A 279 25.34 -10.08 4.72
N PRO A 280 24.09 -10.58 4.76
CA PRO A 280 22.91 -9.78 5.14
C PRO A 280 23.04 -9.18 6.54
N VAL A 281 23.48 -9.97 7.53
CA VAL A 281 23.64 -9.52 8.93
C VAL A 281 24.68 -8.40 9.04
N THR A 282 25.85 -8.57 8.43
CA THR A 282 26.91 -7.55 8.45
C THR A 282 26.47 -6.24 7.82
N ARG A 283 25.82 -6.30 6.64
CA ARG A 283 25.33 -5.10 5.95
C ARG A 283 24.21 -4.41 6.71
N TRP A 284 23.32 -5.17 7.34
CA TRP A 284 22.27 -4.62 8.17
C TRP A 284 22.84 -3.85 9.36
N LEU A 285 23.69 -4.48 10.16
CA LEU A 285 24.30 -3.84 11.34
C LEU A 285 25.20 -2.65 10.97
N THR A 286 25.78 -2.66 9.76
CA THR A 286 26.46 -1.48 9.20
C THR A 286 25.47 -0.35 8.92
N GLY A 287 24.30 -0.65 8.35
CA GLY A 287 23.21 0.31 8.15
C GLY A 287 22.65 0.87 9.46
N VAL A 288 22.48 0.00 10.48
CA VAL A 288 22.12 0.41 11.84
C VAL A 288 23.12 1.40 12.41
N ALA A 289 24.42 1.09 12.33
CA ALA A 289 25.47 2.00 12.79
C ALA A 289 25.47 3.34 12.05
N HIS A 290 25.14 3.36 10.76
CA HIS A 290 24.99 4.60 10.01
C HIS A 290 23.80 5.43 10.51
N SER A 291 22.63 4.81 10.67
CA SER A 291 21.41 5.46 11.19
C SER A 291 21.61 6.06 12.59
N LEU A 292 22.32 5.35 13.47
CA LEU A 292 22.68 5.85 14.79
C LEU A 292 23.62 7.07 14.71
N ARG A 293 24.63 7.03 13.83
CA ARG A 293 25.56 8.15 13.63
C ARG A 293 24.91 9.39 13.05
N GLU A 294 23.87 9.25 12.21
CA GLU A 294 23.08 10.39 11.71
C GLU A 294 22.36 11.16 12.83
N ARG A 295 22.22 10.55 14.01
CA ARG A 295 21.70 11.18 15.23
C ARG A 295 22.78 11.50 16.26
N ASP A 296 24.03 11.65 15.82
CA ASP A 296 25.19 11.94 16.66
C ASP A 296 25.47 10.87 17.74
N LEU A 297 25.00 9.63 17.55
CA LEU A 297 25.35 8.49 18.43
C LEU A 297 26.64 7.82 17.94
N ALA A 298 27.64 7.77 18.82
CA ALA A 298 28.99 7.33 18.49
C ALA A 298 29.12 5.80 18.41
N VAL A 299 28.82 5.23 17.24
CA VAL A 299 29.02 3.79 16.99
C VAL A 299 30.34 3.56 16.23
N SER A 300 31.26 2.75 16.75
CA SER A 300 32.53 2.42 16.10
C SER A 300 32.43 1.20 15.18
N THR A 301 33.43 0.98 14.31
CA THR A 301 33.50 -0.27 13.52
C THR A 301 33.69 -1.50 14.41
N ALA A 302 34.34 -1.35 15.58
CA ALA A 302 34.47 -2.43 16.55
C ALA A 302 33.10 -2.87 17.09
N HIS A 303 32.21 -1.91 17.38
CA HIS A 303 30.83 -2.22 17.79
C HIS A 303 30.08 -3.03 16.73
N VAL A 304 30.25 -2.70 15.44
CA VAL A 304 29.61 -3.47 14.35
C VAL A 304 30.15 -4.90 14.29
N ILE A 305 31.47 -5.09 14.42
CA ILE A 305 32.09 -6.43 14.42
C ILE A 305 31.55 -7.25 15.61
N ASP A 306 31.49 -6.67 16.80
CA ASP A 306 31.02 -7.36 17.99
C ASP A 306 29.50 -7.61 17.96
N ALA A 307 28.71 -6.72 17.36
CA ALA A 307 27.29 -6.94 17.13
C ALA A 307 27.05 -8.10 16.16
N VAL A 308 27.81 -8.18 15.06
CA VAL A 308 27.72 -9.32 14.11
C VAL A 308 28.04 -10.62 14.83
N ARG A 309 29.14 -10.65 15.60
CA ARG A 309 29.51 -11.82 16.40
C ARG A 309 28.41 -12.18 17.37
N LEU A 310 27.83 -11.22 18.10
CA LEU A 310 26.77 -11.50 19.06
C LEU A 310 25.54 -12.09 18.36
N ALA A 311 25.11 -11.52 17.23
CA ALA A 311 23.99 -12.04 16.46
C ALA A 311 24.23 -13.50 16.01
N ASP A 312 25.43 -13.82 15.52
CA ASP A 312 25.79 -15.18 15.10
C ASP A 312 25.83 -16.16 16.29
N HIS A 313 26.35 -15.74 17.46
CA HIS A 313 26.34 -16.57 18.67
C HIS A 313 24.92 -16.81 19.18
N LEU A 314 24.04 -15.80 19.14
CA LEU A 314 22.64 -15.95 19.53
C LEU A 314 21.93 -16.94 18.60
N ALA A 315 22.18 -16.86 17.28
CA ALA A 315 21.64 -17.79 16.31
C ALA A 315 22.09 -19.23 16.61
N ALA A 316 23.39 -19.43 16.88
CA ALA A 316 23.94 -20.74 17.23
C ALA A 316 23.35 -21.30 18.53
N LEU A 317 23.21 -20.47 19.58
CA LEU A 317 22.58 -20.87 20.84
C LEU A 317 21.12 -21.28 20.67
N ARG A 318 20.44 -20.69 19.68
CA ARG A 318 19.04 -20.98 19.33
C ARG A 318 18.90 -22.11 18.31
N GLY A 319 20.00 -22.74 17.89
CA GLY A 319 20.00 -23.79 16.88
C GLY A 319 19.58 -23.32 15.49
N ARG A 320 19.71 -22.02 15.19
CA ARG A 320 19.29 -21.43 13.92
C ARG A 320 20.41 -21.52 12.87
N PRO A 321 20.07 -21.73 11.59
CA PRO A 321 21.07 -21.76 10.52
C PRO A 321 21.69 -20.39 10.24
N LEU A 322 20.94 -19.30 10.47
CA LEU A 322 21.35 -17.92 10.25
C LEU A 322 20.73 -17.02 11.34
N ALA A 323 21.39 -15.89 11.64
CA ALA A 323 20.81 -14.85 12.49
C ALA A 323 19.65 -14.15 11.78
N GLY A 324 18.47 -14.17 12.40
CA GLY A 324 17.29 -13.46 11.95
C GLY A 324 17.17 -12.10 12.61
N LEU A 325 16.02 -11.46 12.43
CA LEU A 325 15.79 -10.11 12.96
C LEU A 325 15.91 -10.05 14.49
N ALA A 326 15.40 -11.07 15.21
CA ALA A 326 15.48 -11.11 16.67
C ALA A 326 16.92 -11.09 17.20
N GLU A 327 17.83 -11.89 16.61
CA GLU A 327 19.23 -11.89 17.03
C GLU A 327 19.94 -10.58 16.69
N VAL A 328 19.58 -9.98 15.55
CA VAL A 328 20.13 -8.71 15.09
C VAL A 328 19.64 -7.53 15.93
N ASP A 329 18.37 -7.55 16.36
CA ASP A 329 17.78 -6.54 17.24
C ASP A 329 18.36 -6.63 18.65
N GLU A 330 18.52 -7.85 19.19
CA GLU A 330 19.21 -8.06 20.47
C GLU A 330 20.67 -7.60 20.40
N ALA A 331 21.39 -7.94 19.33
CA ALA A 331 22.75 -7.48 19.14
C ALA A 331 22.85 -5.96 19.00
N THR A 332 21.90 -5.34 18.30
CA THR A 332 21.78 -3.88 18.17
C THR A 332 21.57 -3.25 19.54
N ARG A 333 20.60 -3.74 20.31
CA ARG A 333 20.29 -3.24 21.65
C ARG A 333 21.48 -3.37 22.59
N SER A 334 22.13 -4.53 22.62
CA SER A 334 23.21 -4.80 23.57
C SER A 334 24.54 -4.13 23.22
N VAL A 335 24.91 -4.08 21.93
CA VAL A 335 26.24 -3.62 21.51
C VAL A 335 26.21 -2.22 20.90
N LEU A 336 25.25 -1.94 20.01
CA LEU A 336 25.23 -0.66 19.28
C LEU A 336 24.54 0.46 20.07
N CYS A 337 23.56 0.10 20.91
CA CYS A 337 22.81 1.02 21.76
C CYS A 337 23.20 0.91 23.25
N GLU A 338 24.11 0.01 23.63
CA GLU A 338 24.58 -0.17 25.01
C GLU A 338 23.43 -0.36 26.04
N GLY A 339 22.31 -0.98 25.62
CA GLY A 339 21.12 -1.18 26.43
C GLY A 339 20.11 -0.02 26.44
N ASP A 340 20.34 1.06 25.69
CA ASP A 340 19.39 2.17 25.53
C ASP A 340 18.19 1.75 24.66
N ASP A 341 17.05 1.53 25.32
CA ASP A 341 15.79 1.15 24.68
C ASP A 341 15.22 2.23 23.75
N VAL A 342 15.51 3.51 24.00
CA VAL A 342 15.05 4.60 23.14
C VAL A 342 15.85 4.62 21.84
N ALA A 343 17.17 4.47 21.93
CA ALA A 343 18.04 4.37 20.76
C ALA A 343 17.72 3.10 19.94
N ALA A 344 17.51 1.96 20.59
CA ALA A 344 17.12 0.72 19.93
C ALA A 344 15.76 0.85 19.22
N ARG A 345 14.74 1.40 19.89
CA ARG A 345 13.42 1.62 19.27
C ARG A 345 13.48 2.55 18.06
N PHE A 346 14.31 3.59 18.12
CA PHE A 346 14.53 4.48 16.97
C PHE A 346 15.04 3.69 15.74
N VAL A 347 16.03 2.82 15.92
CA VAL A 347 16.55 1.95 14.86
C VAL A 347 15.44 1.05 14.31
N THR A 348 14.65 0.43 15.19
CA THR A 348 13.52 -0.41 14.81
C THR A 348 12.53 0.36 13.93
N GLU A 349 12.07 1.53 14.37
CA GLU A 349 11.13 2.36 13.59
C GLU A 349 11.71 2.77 12.22
N HIS A 350 13.00 3.08 12.14
CA HIS A 350 13.60 3.65 10.93
C HIS A 350 14.12 2.61 9.93
N LEU A 351 14.57 1.43 10.39
CA LEU A 351 15.14 0.41 9.51
C LEU A 351 14.28 -0.84 9.38
N VAL A 352 13.67 -1.32 10.48
CA VAL A 352 12.86 -2.56 10.45
C VAL A 352 11.58 -2.36 9.65
N VAL A 353 10.90 -1.24 9.85
CA VAL A 353 9.83 -0.80 8.93
C VAL A 353 10.45 -0.24 7.65
N GLY A 354 11.45 0.64 7.78
CA GLY A 354 12.25 1.12 6.66
C GLY A 354 11.42 1.85 5.62
N GLU A 355 10.83 3.00 5.97
CA GLU A 355 9.81 3.63 5.15
C GLU A 355 10.28 3.93 3.72
N LEU A 356 9.61 3.29 2.75
CA LEU A 356 9.89 3.40 1.32
C LEU A 356 8.57 3.60 0.59
N LEU A 357 8.51 4.61 -0.28
CA LEU A 357 7.42 4.82 -1.22
C LEU A 357 7.83 4.31 -2.60
N GLY A 358 7.03 3.41 -3.19
CA GLY A 358 7.27 2.96 -4.55
C GLY A 358 6.87 3.98 -5.61
N SER A 359 7.02 3.61 -6.87
CA SER A 359 6.66 4.43 -8.02
C SER A 359 5.95 3.61 -9.08
N VAL A 360 4.98 4.24 -9.75
CA VAL A 360 4.28 3.66 -10.89
C VAL A 360 4.77 4.31 -12.18
N ALA A 361 4.76 3.54 -13.28
CA ALA A 361 5.14 4.03 -14.60
C ALA A 361 4.16 5.09 -15.12
N ASP A 362 4.64 6.03 -15.94
CA ASP A 362 3.79 7.07 -16.57
C ASP A 362 2.71 6.47 -17.50
N ALA A 363 2.88 5.22 -17.96
CA ALA A 363 1.93 4.49 -18.79
C ALA A 363 0.73 3.92 -18.01
N VAL A 364 0.77 3.96 -16.67
CA VAL A 364 -0.32 3.45 -15.83
C VAL A 364 -1.59 4.30 -16.03
N PRO A 365 -2.75 3.69 -16.34
CA PRO A 365 -4.00 4.43 -16.47
C PRO A 365 -4.36 5.15 -15.17
N THR A 366 -4.64 6.45 -15.22
CA THR A 366 -5.01 7.23 -14.05
C THR A 366 -6.11 8.24 -14.35
N VAL A 367 -6.76 8.74 -13.30
CA VAL A 367 -7.77 9.80 -13.42
C VAL A 367 -7.09 11.12 -13.82
N PRO A 368 -7.74 11.99 -14.63
CA PRO A 368 -7.12 13.24 -15.08
C PRO A 368 -6.59 14.13 -13.95
N LEU A 369 -7.29 14.16 -12.81
CA LEU A 369 -6.88 14.92 -11.63
C LEU A 369 -5.52 14.47 -11.07
N GLU A 370 -5.25 13.15 -11.07
CA GLU A 370 -3.96 12.61 -10.62
C GLU A 370 -2.83 12.98 -11.60
N ALA A 371 -3.10 12.90 -12.91
CA ALA A 371 -2.14 13.31 -13.93
C ALA A 371 -1.80 14.82 -13.83
N ASP A 372 -2.80 15.66 -13.53
CA ASP A 372 -2.61 17.09 -13.25
C ASP A 372 -1.80 17.34 -11.98
N LEU A 373 -2.10 16.61 -10.90
CA LEU A 373 -1.36 16.71 -9.64
C LEU A 373 0.11 16.32 -9.83
N VAL A 374 0.41 15.20 -10.49
CA VAL A 374 1.79 14.76 -10.78
C VAL A 374 2.55 15.83 -11.56
N ARG A 375 1.92 16.40 -12.59
CA ARG A 375 2.51 17.49 -13.40
C ARG A 375 2.79 18.73 -12.55
N THR A 376 1.84 19.12 -11.72
CA THR A 376 1.96 20.28 -10.82
C THR A 376 3.08 20.07 -9.78
N CYS A 377 3.20 18.87 -9.23
CA CYS A 377 4.30 18.50 -8.32
C CYS A 377 5.67 18.61 -9.00
N ARG A 378 5.81 18.17 -10.25
CA ARG A 378 7.06 18.31 -11.03
C ARG A 378 7.43 19.78 -11.21
N THR A 379 6.47 20.63 -11.59
CA THR A 379 6.68 22.09 -11.75
C THR A 379 7.07 22.77 -10.44
N LEU A 380 6.38 22.46 -9.34
CA LEU A 380 6.61 23.06 -8.02
C LEU A 380 7.75 22.40 -7.22
N ARG A 381 8.37 21.35 -7.79
CA ARG A 381 9.42 20.54 -7.17
C ARG A 381 9.00 19.99 -5.80
N VAL A 382 7.75 19.54 -5.70
CA VAL A 382 7.21 18.87 -4.51
C VAL A 382 7.31 17.38 -4.72
N LYS A 383 7.98 16.68 -3.80
CA LYS A 383 8.12 15.23 -3.83
C LYS A 383 7.04 14.59 -2.97
N ARG A 384 6.45 13.51 -3.47
CA ARG A 384 5.64 12.60 -2.65
C ARG A 384 6.61 11.71 -1.90
N GLU A 385 6.56 11.76 -0.58
CA GLU A 385 7.44 11.01 0.32
C GLU A 385 6.57 10.50 1.46
N ALA A 386 6.75 9.24 1.83
CA ALA A 386 6.02 8.64 2.95
C ALA A 386 6.62 9.02 4.32
N VAL A 387 7.89 9.46 4.32
CA VAL A 387 8.53 10.03 5.50
C VAL A 387 7.98 11.44 5.76
N VAL A 388 7.54 11.68 7.00
CA VAL A 388 7.05 12.98 7.44
C VAL A 388 8.13 14.05 7.26
N ARG A 389 7.81 15.10 6.51
CA ARG A 389 8.71 16.25 6.30
C ARG A 389 8.06 17.56 6.70
N LYS A 390 8.73 18.31 7.58
CA LYS A 390 8.40 19.72 7.82
C LYS A 390 9.02 20.59 6.73
N THR A 391 8.23 21.50 6.17
CA THR A 391 8.64 22.45 5.13
C THR A 391 8.18 23.85 5.51
N ASP A 392 9.11 24.79 5.58
CA ASP A 392 8.82 26.22 5.73
C ASP A 392 8.79 26.90 4.35
N LEU A 393 7.70 27.62 4.08
CA LEU A 393 7.47 28.37 2.85
C LEU A 393 7.60 29.86 3.12
N ASP A 394 8.34 30.57 2.27
CA ASP A 394 8.34 32.04 2.22
C ASP A 394 7.45 32.51 1.07
N LEU A 395 6.27 33.05 1.39
CA LEU A 395 5.23 33.40 0.42
C LEU A 395 5.64 34.51 -0.56
N ARG A 396 6.75 35.21 -0.31
CA ARG A 396 7.30 36.21 -1.23
C ARG A 396 8.04 35.56 -2.41
N ARG A 397 8.39 34.27 -2.30
CA ARG A 397 9.06 33.51 -3.36
C ARG A 397 7.99 32.85 -4.24
N PRO A 398 7.98 33.08 -5.57
CA PRO A 398 6.93 32.54 -6.45
C PRO A 398 6.75 31.02 -6.37
N LEU A 399 7.85 30.26 -6.21
CA LEU A 399 7.80 28.81 -6.09
C LEU A 399 7.10 28.36 -4.80
N ASP A 400 7.42 29.01 -3.67
CA ASP A 400 6.86 28.67 -2.36
C ASP A 400 5.40 29.16 -2.24
N LEU A 401 5.06 30.29 -2.87
CA LEU A 401 3.68 30.71 -3.05
C LEU A 401 2.87 29.70 -3.86
N GLY A 402 3.44 29.17 -4.95
CA GLY A 402 2.82 28.10 -5.74
C GLY A 402 2.57 26.83 -4.94
N ARG A 403 3.53 26.43 -4.08
CA ARG A 403 3.37 25.29 -3.16
C ARG A 403 2.25 25.52 -2.14
N SER A 404 2.22 26.70 -1.51
CA SER A 404 1.15 27.08 -0.57
C SER A 404 -0.22 26.97 -1.23
N ARG A 405 -0.38 27.52 -2.44
CA ARG A 405 -1.64 27.43 -3.21
C ARG A 405 -2.03 25.99 -3.47
N LEU A 406 -1.10 25.14 -3.92
CA LEU A 406 -1.36 23.70 -4.13
C LEU A 406 -1.86 23.05 -2.84
N PHE A 407 -1.18 23.25 -1.70
CA PHE A 407 -1.53 22.61 -0.43
C PHE A 407 -2.92 23.05 0.06
N HIS A 408 -3.26 24.33 -0.06
CA HIS A 408 -4.60 24.81 0.27
C HIS A 408 -5.68 24.25 -0.66
N ARG A 409 -5.42 24.13 -1.96
CA ARG A 409 -6.35 23.50 -2.92
C ARG A 409 -6.60 22.03 -2.60
N LEU A 410 -5.54 21.28 -2.28
CA LEU A 410 -5.66 19.87 -1.86
C LEU A 410 -6.49 19.73 -0.58
N ARG A 411 -6.30 20.62 0.40
CA ARG A 411 -7.11 20.62 1.63
C ARG A 411 -8.57 20.99 1.42
N LEU A 412 -8.89 21.81 0.41
CA LEU A 412 -10.28 22.07 0.02
C LEU A 412 -10.95 20.80 -0.53
N LEU A 413 -10.17 19.95 -1.20
CA LEU A 413 -10.60 18.65 -1.71
C LEU A 413 -10.61 17.53 -0.66
N GLY A 414 -10.20 17.81 0.58
CA GLY A 414 -10.06 16.78 1.63
C GLY A 414 -8.87 15.83 1.41
N ILE A 415 -7.88 16.25 0.62
CA ILE A 415 -6.63 15.52 0.40
C ILE A 415 -5.59 16.09 1.35
N ASP A 416 -5.49 15.51 2.55
CA ASP A 416 -4.62 15.97 3.64
C ASP A 416 -3.15 15.53 3.48
N TRP A 417 -2.61 15.62 2.25
CA TRP A 417 -1.19 15.36 1.98
C TRP A 417 -0.27 16.36 2.69
N ALA A 418 -0.69 17.63 2.74
CA ALA A 418 0.02 18.70 3.40
C ALA A 418 -0.89 19.33 4.45
N THR A 419 -0.46 19.31 5.72
CA THR A 419 -1.20 19.89 6.84
C THR A 419 -0.41 21.04 7.47
N PRO A 420 -1.07 22.13 7.93
CA PRO A 420 -0.38 23.21 8.62
C PRO A 420 0.27 22.70 9.90
N ALA A 421 1.51 23.10 10.13
CA ALA A 421 2.27 22.77 11.33
C ALA A 421 2.70 24.04 12.08
N ARG A 422 3.08 23.87 13.35
CA ARG A 422 3.66 24.98 14.12
C ARG A 422 5.07 25.26 13.60
N SER A 423 5.38 26.54 13.37
CA SER A 423 6.72 26.98 13.03
C SER A 423 7.67 26.74 14.20
N ASP A 424 8.77 26.04 13.95
CA ASP A 424 9.88 25.92 14.89
C ASP A 424 10.73 27.20 14.92
N VAL A 425 10.54 28.09 13.93
CA VAL A 425 11.19 29.40 13.85
C VAL A 425 10.34 30.45 14.57
N GLN A 426 10.93 31.15 15.54
CA GLN A 426 10.31 32.31 16.18
C GLN A 426 10.18 33.46 15.18
N GLY A 427 8.96 33.72 14.71
CA GLY A 427 8.66 34.84 13.82
C GLY A 427 7.16 35.11 13.78
N THR A 428 6.78 36.38 13.90
CA THR A 428 5.39 36.85 13.88
C THR A 428 4.91 37.26 12.48
N GLY A 429 5.73 37.01 11.44
CA GLY A 429 5.47 37.44 10.07
C GLY A 429 4.39 36.60 9.38
N THR A 430 3.38 37.25 8.80
CA THR A 430 2.29 36.65 8.03
C THR A 430 2.71 36.10 6.65
N PHE A 431 3.99 36.25 6.29
CA PHE A 431 4.56 35.80 5.01
C PHE A 431 5.21 34.40 5.09
N ARG A 432 5.16 33.73 6.25
CA ARG A 432 5.70 32.38 6.43
C ARG A 432 4.60 31.38 6.72
N GLU A 433 4.73 30.20 6.13
CA GLU A 433 3.87 29.06 6.45
C GLU A 433 4.70 27.82 6.68
N THR A 434 4.43 27.12 7.78
CA THR A 434 5.04 25.84 8.08
C THR A 434 4.05 24.73 7.80
N TRP A 435 4.48 23.73 7.04
CA TRP A 435 3.67 22.60 6.62
C TRP A 435 4.34 21.29 7.00
N GLN A 436 3.54 20.32 7.39
CA GLN A 436 3.94 18.92 7.52
C GLN A 436 3.39 18.14 6.32
N LEU A 437 4.28 17.50 5.56
CA LEU A 437 3.93 16.71 4.39
C LEU A 437 4.16 15.23 4.69
N GLU A 438 3.18 14.41 4.35
CA GLU A 438 3.25 12.95 4.47
C GLU A 438 2.35 12.32 3.41
N TRP A 439 2.95 11.59 2.46
CA TRP A 439 2.18 10.87 1.46
C TRP A 439 1.74 9.51 1.99
N GLN A 440 0.43 9.33 2.09
CA GLN A 440 -0.18 8.06 2.48
C GLN A 440 -0.91 7.42 1.29
N PRO A 441 -0.86 6.09 1.11
CA PRO A 441 -1.49 5.45 -0.04
C PRO A 441 -3.00 5.70 -0.17
N GLU A 442 -3.71 5.89 0.95
CA GLU A 442 -5.14 6.23 0.97
C GLU A 442 -5.46 7.52 0.22
N LEU A 443 -4.49 8.43 0.10
CA LEU A 443 -4.66 9.67 -0.67
C LEU A 443 -4.92 9.39 -2.15
N SER A 444 -4.49 8.23 -2.68
CA SER A 444 -4.81 7.82 -4.05
C SER A 444 -6.32 7.64 -4.24
N VAL A 445 -7.02 7.08 -3.24
CA VAL A 445 -8.49 6.97 -3.25
C VAL A 445 -9.13 8.34 -3.10
N ARG A 446 -8.62 9.19 -2.20
CA ARG A 446 -9.11 10.57 -2.06
C ARG A 446 -8.99 11.39 -3.34
N ILE A 447 -7.95 11.16 -4.14
CA ILE A 447 -7.79 11.80 -5.44
C ILE A 447 -8.84 11.29 -6.45
N VAL A 448 -9.13 10.00 -6.46
CA VAL A 448 -10.21 9.44 -7.30
C VAL A 448 -11.57 9.98 -6.88
N GLU A 449 -11.87 10.04 -5.58
CA GLU A 449 -13.08 10.68 -5.04
C GLU A 449 -13.18 12.15 -5.48
N ALA A 450 -12.07 12.88 -5.38
CA ALA A 450 -12.02 14.30 -5.74
C ALA A 450 -12.13 14.56 -7.25
N ALA A 451 -11.88 13.56 -8.10
CA ALA A 451 -11.93 13.70 -9.56
C ALA A 451 -13.34 14.03 -10.09
N VAL A 452 -14.39 13.78 -9.29
CA VAL A 452 -15.77 14.20 -9.63
C VAL A 452 -15.91 15.73 -9.74
N TRP A 453 -15.05 16.49 -9.03
CA TRP A 453 -15.12 17.95 -9.00
C TRP A 453 -14.42 18.61 -10.19
N GLY A 454 -13.52 17.91 -10.88
CA GLY A 454 -12.81 18.47 -12.03
C GLY A 454 -11.58 17.67 -12.44
N THR A 455 -11.02 18.03 -13.60
CA THR A 455 -9.87 17.35 -14.21
C THR A 455 -8.52 17.92 -13.78
N THR A 456 -8.51 19.10 -13.14
CA THR A 456 -7.31 19.73 -12.57
C THR A 456 -7.53 20.05 -11.10
N VAL A 457 -6.44 20.16 -10.32
CA VAL A 457 -6.51 20.49 -8.88
C VAL A 457 -7.19 21.82 -8.65
N GLU A 458 -6.92 22.80 -9.52
CA GLU A 458 -7.55 24.12 -9.48
C GLU A 458 -9.06 24.05 -9.75
N SER A 459 -9.46 23.45 -10.87
CA SER A 459 -10.88 23.36 -11.24
C SER A 459 -11.68 22.55 -10.22
N ALA A 460 -11.10 21.47 -9.69
CA ALA A 460 -11.73 20.62 -8.69
C ALA A 460 -11.92 21.38 -7.38
N ALA A 461 -10.87 22.06 -6.89
CA ALA A 461 -10.98 22.86 -5.67
C ALA A 461 -11.99 24.01 -5.82
N ALA A 462 -12.03 24.66 -6.99
CA ALA A 462 -13.01 25.70 -7.30
C ALA A 462 -14.44 25.16 -7.24
N ALA A 463 -14.73 24.06 -7.93
CA ALA A 463 -16.06 23.43 -7.92
C ALA A 463 -16.49 23.00 -6.51
N ARG A 464 -15.56 22.46 -5.71
CA ARG A 464 -15.82 22.10 -4.32
C ARG A 464 -16.17 23.31 -3.45
N VAL A 465 -15.49 24.45 -3.64
CA VAL A 465 -15.83 25.69 -2.95
C VAL A 465 -17.22 26.18 -3.35
N ARG A 466 -17.58 26.14 -4.65
CA ARG A 466 -18.91 26.53 -5.13
C ARG A 466 -20.01 25.67 -4.51
N GLN A 467 -19.81 24.35 -4.41
CA GLN A 467 -20.76 23.47 -3.74
C GLN A 467 -21.00 23.85 -2.28
N VAL A 468 -19.94 24.25 -1.55
CA VAL A 468 -20.05 24.74 -0.17
C VAL A 468 -20.77 26.09 -0.12
N ALA A 469 -20.52 26.98 -1.09
CA ALA A 469 -21.25 28.25 -1.19
C ALA A 469 -22.76 28.04 -1.40
N GLU A 470 -23.14 27.00 -2.15
CA GLU A 470 -24.55 26.68 -2.43
C GLU A 470 -25.27 25.98 -1.27
N ASN A 471 -24.59 25.08 -0.55
CA ASN A 471 -25.23 24.13 0.37
C ASN A 471 -24.70 24.18 1.82
N GLY A 472 -23.64 24.93 2.08
CA GLY A 472 -22.94 24.96 3.37
C GLY A 472 -23.66 25.81 4.42
N GLY A 473 -23.45 25.47 5.69
CA GLY A 473 -23.85 26.33 6.82
C GLY A 473 -22.85 27.46 7.05
N LEU A 474 -23.21 28.45 7.89
CA LEU A 474 -22.35 29.61 8.21
C LEU A 474 -20.94 29.21 8.65
N ALA A 475 -20.82 28.17 9.49
CA ALA A 475 -19.55 27.63 9.94
C ALA A 475 -18.70 27.05 8.80
N ASP A 476 -19.32 26.38 7.83
CA ASP A 476 -18.63 25.78 6.68
C ASP A 476 -18.20 26.86 5.67
N LEU A 477 -19.05 27.87 5.44
CA LEU A 477 -18.73 29.02 4.61
C LEU A 477 -17.51 29.77 5.17
N THR A 478 -17.54 30.08 6.46
CA THR A 478 -16.46 30.76 7.18
C THR A 478 -15.15 29.98 7.11
N ARG A 479 -15.18 28.67 7.40
CA ARG A 479 -13.98 27.80 7.36
C ARG A 479 -13.41 27.68 5.95
N THR A 480 -14.28 27.67 4.93
CA THR A 480 -13.89 27.55 3.53
C THR A 480 -13.32 28.86 2.99
N LEU A 481 -13.78 30.00 3.50
CA LEU A 481 -13.37 31.34 3.05
C LEU A 481 -11.86 31.57 3.22
N GLU A 482 -11.33 31.26 4.40
CA GLU A 482 -9.88 31.39 4.66
C GLU A 482 -9.04 30.51 3.72
N ARG A 483 -9.49 29.27 3.52
CA ARG A 483 -8.80 28.31 2.66
C ARG A 483 -8.89 28.70 1.19
N CYS A 484 -10.03 29.22 0.75
CA CYS A 484 -10.27 29.69 -0.60
C CYS A 484 -9.37 30.89 -0.95
N LEU A 485 -9.25 31.86 -0.03
CA LEU A 485 -8.31 32.96 -0.17
C LEU A 485 -6.87 32.46 -0.30
N ALA A 486 -6.45 31.54 0.57
CA ALA A 486 -5.10 31.00 0.54
C ALA A 486 -4.82 30.08 -0.68
N ALA A 487 -5.88 29.50 -1.26
CA ALA A 487 -5.85 28.68 -2.47
C ALA A 487 -5.79 29.49 -3.78
N ASP A 488 -5.92 30.83 -3.72
CA ASP A 488 -5.95 31.72 -4.89
C ASP A 488 -7.04 31.30 -5.90
N LEU A 489 -8.30 31.36 -5.46
CA LEU A 489 -9.51 31.01 -6.22
C LEU A 489 -10.49 32.19 -6.23
N PRO A 490 -10.23 33.26 -7.02
CA PRO A 490 -10.93 34.55 -6.89
C PRO A 490 -12.42 34.50 -7.24
N GLU A 491 -12.80 33.76 -8.29
CA GLU A 491 -14.20 33.62 -8.69
C GLU A 491 -15.04 32.87 -7.61
N PRO A 492 -14.66 31.64 -7.18
CA PRO A 492 -15.34 30.98 -6.06
C PRO A 492 -15.32 31.78 -4.76
N PHE A 493 -14.26 32.55 -4.51
CA PHE A 493 -14.17 33.41 -3.32
C PHE A 493 -15.27 34.48 -3.30
N ALA A 494 -15.52 35.15 -4.43
CA ALA A 494 -16.59 36.15 -4.54
C ALA A 494 -17.99 35.54 -4.41
N GLU A 495 -18.19 34.31 -4.89
CA GLU A 495 -19.43 33.55 -4.69
C GLU A 495 -19.63 33.20 -3.21
N LEU A 496 -18.58 32.74 -2.53
CA LEU A 496 -18.62 32.38 -1.12
C LEU A 496 -18.91 33.58 -0.21
N LEU A 497 -18.37 34.76 -0.52
CA LEU A 497 -18.69 36.00 0.19
C LEU A 497 -20.17 36.39 0.07
N ARG A 498 -20.76 36.22 -1.13
CA ARG A 498 -22.19 36.50 -1.34
C ARG A 498 -23.08 35.51 -0.57
N ALA A 499 -22.70 34.24 -0.55
CA ALA A 499 -23.39 33.22 0.25
C ALA A 499 -23.31 33.53 1.75
N LEU A 500 -22.13 33.92 2.23
CA LEU A 500 -21.90 34.30 3.63
C LEU A 500 -22.75 35.52 4.03
N ASP A 501 -22.78 36.57 3.21
CA ASP A 501 -23.59 37.77 3.43
C ASP A 501 -25.09 37.44 3.48
N ALA A 502 -25.56 36.66 2.50
CA ALA A 502 -26.96 36.22 2.44
C ALA A 502 -27.38 35.36 3.64
N GLN A 503 -26.45 34.59 4.21
CA GLN A 503 -26.70 33.75 5.37
C GLN A 503 -26.61 34.52 6.68
N ALA A 504 -25.62 35.42 6.82
CA ALA A 504 -25.48 36.30 7.97
C ALA A 504 -26.70 37.22 8.14
N ALA A 505 -27.27 37.72 7.03
CA ALA A 505 -28.50 38.53 7.05
C ALA A 505 -29.75 37.75 7.51
N ARG A 506 -29.71 36.41 7.51
CA ARG A 506 -30.83 35.54 7.92
C ARG A 506 -30.61 34.90 9.29
N ASP A 507 -29.38 34.89 9.78
CA ASP A 507 -29.03 34.26 11.06
C ASP A 507 -29.33 35.23 12.21
N VAL A 508 -30.16 34.78 13.14
CA VAL A 508 -30.59 35.58 14.30
C VAL A 508 -29.73 35.27 15.53
N ASP A 509 -28.86 34.25 15.44
CA ASP A 509 -27.98 33.84 16.52
C ASP A 509 -26.65 34.59 16.49
N VAL A 510 -26.49 35.51 17.44
CA VAL A 510 -25.29 36.33 17.62
C VAL A 510 -24.04 35.46 17.84
N VAL A 511 -24.17 34.26 18.42
CA VAL A 511 -23.02 33.37 18.67
C VAL A 511 -22.42 32.87 17.35
N HIS A 512 -23.26 32.50 16.39
CA HIS A 512 -22.81 32.06 15.06
C HIS A 512 -22.11 33.18 14.29
N LEU A 513 -22.62 34.41 14.38
CA LEU A 513 -21.99 35.59 13.76
C LEU A 513 -20.63 35.92 14.42
N MET A 514 -20.53 35.80 15.75
CA MET A 514 -19.27 36.00 16.47
C MET A 514 -18.21 34.94 16.13
N GLU A 515 -18.61 33.71 15.81
CA GLU A 515 -17.70 32.65 15.35
C GLU A 515 -17.13 32.92 13.95
N ALA A 516 -17.84 33.68 13.10
CA ALA A 516 -17.39 34.03 11.76
C ALA A 516 -16.36 35.17 11.73
N LEU A 517 -16.40 36.07 12.72
CA LEU A 517 -15.59 37.29 12.78
C LEU A 517 -14.07 37.05 12.73
N PRO A 518 -13.49 36.10 13.50
CA PRO A 518 -12.05 35.86 13.49
C PRO A 518 -11.52 35.47 12.11
N ALA A 519 -12.33 34.75 11.32
CA ALA A 519 -11.94 34.32 9.99
C ALA A 519 -11.98 35.46 8.97
N LEU A 520 -12.98 36.33 9.05
CA LEU A 520 -13.07 37.55 8.24
C LEU A 520 -11.89 38.49 8.52
N VAL A 521 -11.54 38.68 9.79
CA VAL A 521 -10.38 39.50 10.20
C VAL A 521 -9.06 38.91 9.70
N ARG A 522 -8.88 37.58 9.81
CA ARG A 522 -7.70 36.91 9.26
C ARG A 522 -7.64 37.05 7.74
N ALA A 523 -8.73 36.78 7.04
CA ALA A 523 -8.79 36.91 5.58
C ALA A 523 -8.43 38.33 5.12
N HIS A 524 -8.91 39.37 5.82
CA HIS A 524 -8.53 40.75 5.54
C HIS A 524 -7.02 41.01 5.76
N ARG A 525 -6.44 40.46 6.84
CA ARG A 525 -5.01 40.62 7.15
C ARG A 525 -4.07 39.88 6.17
N TYR A 526 -4.50 38.73 5.63
CA TYR A 526 -3.67 37.91 4.72
C TYR A 526 -3.77 38.32 3.24
N GLY A 527 -4.79 39.09 2.85
CA GLY A 527 -4.96 39.57 1.48
C GLY A 527 -3.81 40.42 0.96
N ASP A 528 -3.27 41.30 1.81
CA ASP A 528 -2.18 42.24 1.47
C ASP A 528 -0.87 41.51 1.14
N VAL A 529 -0.56 40.43 1.85
CA VAL A 529 0.65 39.61 1.61
C VAL A 529 0.54 38.77 0.34
N ARG A 530 -0.68 38.44 -0.08
CA ARG A 530 -0.96 37.54 -1.21
C ARG A 530 -1.38 38.27 -2.49
N GLY A 531 -1.50 39.60 -2.45
CA GLY A 531 -1.88 40.45 -3.58
C GLY A 531 -3.35 40.31 -3.98
N THR A 532 -4.22 39.87 -3.07
CA THR A 532 -5.65 39.67 -3.33
C THR A 532 -6.45 40.90 -2.87
N ASP A 533 -7.35 41.41 -3.72
CA ASP A 533 -8.23 42.52 -3.37
C ASP A 533 -9.26 42.11 -2.30
N VAL A 534 -9.04 42.53 -1.07
CA VAL A 534 -9.88 42.25 0.10
C VAL A 534 -10.87 43.38 0.44
N SER A 535 -11.08 44.34 -0.48
CA SER A 535 -12.05 45.43 -0.28
C SER A 535 -13.49 44.93 -0.11
N ALA A 536 -13.82 43.78 -0.69
CA ALA A 536 -15.12 43.12 -0.50
C ALA A 536 -15.33 42.55 0.90
N LEU A 537 -14.28 42.06 1.58
CA LEU A 537 -14.34 41.57 2.97
C LEU A 537 -14.69 42.68 3.96
N ALA A 538 -14.16 43.89 3.74
CA ALA A 538 -14.41 45.03 4.62
C ALA A 538 -15.90 45.39 4.67
N ARG A 539 -16.61 45.29 3.53
CA ARG A 539 -18.06 45.57 3.45
C ARG A 539 -18.90 44.59 4.26
N VAL A 540 -18.56 43.30 4.20
CA VAL A 540 -19.26 42.23 4.95
C VAL A 540 -18.98 42.32 6.45
N ALA A 541 -17.78 42.75 6.85
CA ALA A 541 -17.43 42.89 8.27
C ALA A 541 -18.03 44.16 8.93
N THR A 542 -18.46 45.14 8.14
CA THR A 542 -19.08 46.39 8.63
C THR A 542 -20.61 46.42 8.50
N ALA A 543 -21.19 45.46 7.77
CA ALA A 543 -22.63 45.24 7.70
C ALA A 543 -23.08 44.47 8.95
#